data_AF-A0A9R1TDN2-F1
#
_entry.id   AF-A0A9R1TDN2-F1
#
_cell.length_a   1.000
_cell.length_b   1.000
_cell.length_c   1.000
_cell.angle_alpha   90.00
_cell.angle_beta   90.00
_cell.angle_gamma   90.00
#
_symmetry.space_group_name_H-M   'P 1'
#
loop_
_entity.id
_entity.type
_entity.pdbx_description
1 polymer ?
#
loop_
_entity_poly.entity_id
_entity_poly.type
_entity_poly.pdbx_seq_one_letter_code
_entity_poly.pdbx_strand_id
1 'polypeptide(L)'
;MLKVVGASWLQTRIATYILVAVALMGIGAIILGEFGRIDNDGTYAAVVTWNPKVGYKIDFWGQGNDLDTLPRRAARGYYRTRIQETGWSFVEIETSPNYPDAVQAYAAGLLEGSLTWQLIHHHWHNTIEAPCIGREEVCNKIRKGLKENAQATEDRANALAADDPFWHMVRLFYTQLAGLEQGWRQAVKRSKNSAEIPHEDFLWLAMASDIPNFGSENHPTSERNFNVEAGGILVKSVPKDDNNHEALIGIIHSTAAPYQKMLRLLKKYTFGYHLNSAKNSARVATRSVVASSYPGALSSQDEYYLLYGQKMEEIMIIAGTPLAPFKPDSEETEGEIIVSEKSESHTVMSSARIMSSNWLATSALSWGRYLARRRAPEDISRPVQWILTTPKNISLWIIEQHPSETHAIDYTKIFTTTKLLFCNGKSVFEHKKSIPSPTIASPDLREIQVPPENGEHLQGVERIEIQDQRGEIIQETNKVGDSTSVSYEVNSTLNSKLLRETPGAEEDFRGNFRSWIPWK
;
A
#
# COMPACT_ATOMS: atom_id res chain seq x y z
N MET A 1 -32.77 40.95 -79.31
CA MET A 1 -31.51 41.44 -78.69
C MET A 1 -31.41 40.83 -77.30
N LEU A 2 -30.52 39.84 -77.11
CA LEU A 2 -30.19 39.28 -75.80
C LEU A 2 -29.25 40.25 -75.07
N LYS A 3 -29.69 40.79 -73.94
CA LYS A 3 -28.91 41.67 -73.08
C LYS A 3 -28.11 40.79 -72.11
N VAL A 4 -26.86 40.50 -72.47
CA VAL A 4 -25.93 39.81 -71.58
C VAL A 4 -25.56 40.79 -70.47
N VAL A 5 -26.07 40.54 -69.26
CA VAL A 5 -25.72 41.31 -68.07
C VAL A 5 -24.38 40.76 -67.56
N GLY A 6 -23.28 41.44 -67.88
CA GLY A 6 -21.96 41.09 -67.38
C GLY A 6 -21.94 41.20 -65.85
N ALA A 7 -21.63 40.10 -65.16
CA ALA A 7 -21.41 40.10 -63.72
C ALA A 7 -20.32 41.13 -63.38
N SER A 8 -20.55 41.93 -62.32
CA SER A 8 -19.58 42.94 -61.88
C SER A 8 -18.25 42.27 -61.55
N TRP A 9 -17.21 42.62 -62.29
CA TRP A 9 -15.86 42.05 -62.16
C TRP A 9 -15.30 42.18 -60.73
N LEU A 10 -15.69 43.25 -60.03
CA LEU A 10 -15.35 43.47 -58.63
C LEU A 10 -16.04 42.43 -57.70
N GLN A 11 -17.32 42.12 -57.95
CA GLN A 11 -18.06 41.11 -57.19
C GLN A 11 -17.47 39.72 -57.42
N THR A 12 -17.04 39.39 -58.64
CA THR A 12 -16.38 38.11 -58.93
C THR A 12 -15.07 37.97 -58.17
N ARG A 13 -14.22 39.02 -58.12
CA ARG A 13 -12.96 38.98 -57.33
C ARG A 13 -13.20 38.85 -55.83
N ILE A 14 -14.17 39.59 -55.29
CA ILE A 14 -14.51 39.49 -53.86
C ILE A 14 -15.01 38.08 -53.52
N ALA A 15 -15.89 37.50 -54.34
CA ALA A 15 -16.38 36.14 -54.16
C ALA A 15 -15.24 35.11 -54.22
N THR A 16 -14.28 35.26 -55.15
CA THR A 16 -13.11 34.37 -55.22
C THR A 16 -12.23 34.48 -53.98
N TYR A 17 -11.97 35.68 -53.46
CA TYR A 17 -11.18 35.83 -52.23
C TYR A 17 -11.87 35.23 -51.00
N ILE A 18 -13.19 35.37 -50.90
CA ILE A 18 -13.97 34.73 -49.83
C ILE A 18 -13.89 33.20 -49.94
N LEU A 19 -14.06 32.64 -51.15
CA LEU A 19 -13.96 31.20 -51.36
C LEU A 19 -12.57 30.65 -51.03
N VAL A 20 -11.51 31.37 -51.40
CA VAL A 20 -10.13 30.99 -51.06
C VAL A 20 -9.92 31.07 -49.54
N ALA A 21 -10.40 32.12 -48.87
CA ALA A 21 -10.28 32.24 -47.41
C ALA A 21 -11.03 31.11 -46.68
N VAL A 22 -12.25 30.76 -47.13
CA VAL A 22 -13.02 29.65 -46.57
C VAL A 22 -12.33 28.30 -46.82
N ALA A 23 -11.78 28.08 -48.01
CA ALA A 23 -11.03 26.87 -48.32
C ALA A 23 -9.76 26.76 -47.47
N LEU A 24 -9.02 27.85 -47.27
CA LEU A 24 -7.84 27.88 -46.39
C LEU A 24 -8.22 27.64 -44.92
N MET A 25 -9.34 28.19 -44.45
CA MET A 25 -9.85 27.87 -43.10
C MET A 25 -10.27 26.41 -42.98
N GLY A 26 -10.89 25.82 -44.02
CA GLY A 26 -11.24 24.41 -44.06
C GLY A 26 -10.02 23.49 -44.03
N ILE A 27 -9.00 23.79 -44.84
CA ILE A 27 -7.73 23.05 -44.84
C ILE A 27 -7.03 23.22 -43.49
N GLY A 28 -7.00 24.44 -42.93
CA GLY A 28 -6.46 24.69 -41.59
C GLY A 28 -7.18 23.89 -40.51
N ALA A 29 -8.51 23.78 -40.58
CA ALA A 29 -9.30 22.97 -39.65
C ALA A 29 -9.03 21.46 -39.78
N ILE A 30 -8.81 20.95 -40.99
CA ILE A 30 -8.45 19.53 -41.22
C ILE A 30 -7.05 19.26 -40.67
N ILE A 31 -6.07 20.10 -41.02
CA ILE A 31 -4.69 19.97 -40.54
C ILE A 31 -4.64 20.05 -39.01
N LEU A 32 -5.26 21.07 -38.41
CA LEU A 32 -5.32 21.20 -36.95
C LEU A 32 -6.14 20.10 -36.28
N GLY A 33 -7.13 19.53 -36.97
CA GLY A 33 -7.91 18.38 -36.52
C GLY A 33 -7.14 17.06 -36.52
N GLU A 34 -6.15 16.92 -37.41
CA GLU A 34 -5.26 15.75 -37.48
C GLU A 34 -4.06 15.86 -36.51
N PHE A 35 -3.54 17.07 -36.26
CA PHE A 35 -2.41 17.31 -35.34
C PHE A 35 -2.72 17.15 -33.84
N GLY A 36 -3.92 16.69 -33.48
CA GLY A 36 -4.39 16.73 -32.08
C GLY A 36 -5.27 15.59 -31.63
N ARG A 37 -5.33 14.45 -32.35
CA ARG A 37 -5.93 13.24 -31.78
C ARG A 37 -4.97 12.65 -30.75
N ILE A 38 -4.96 13.25 -29.57
CA ILE A 38 -4.46 12.60 -28.36
C ILE A 38 -5.33 11.35 -28.19
N ASP A 39 -4.72 10.18 -28.36
CA ASP A 39 -5.41 8.91 -28.11
C ASP A 39 -5.88 8.92 -26.65
N ASN A 40 -7.19 8.85 -26.46
CA ASN A 40 -7.81 8.73 -25.15
C ASN A 40 -7.46 7.35 -24.58
N ASP A 41 -6.31 7.27 -23.91
CA ASP A 41 -5.79 6.05 -23.29
C ASP A 41 -6.55 5.62 -22.03
N GLY A 42 -7.48 6.47 -21.57
CA GLY A 42 -8.27 6.29 -20.36
C GLY A 42 -7.52 6.63 -19.07
N THR A 43 -6.28 7.13 -19.16
CA THR A 43 -5.45 7.47 -17.99
C THR A 43 -5.51 8.96 -17.72
N TYR A 44 -6.17 9.35 -16.65
CA TYR A 44 -6.22 10.74 -16.21
C TYR A 44 -4.99 11.09 -15.37
N ALA A 45 -4.30 12.15 -15.74
CA ALA A 45 -3.16 12.67 -15.00
C ALA A 45 -3.47 13.99 -14.30
N ALA A 46 -2.88 14.18 -13.11
CA ALA A 46 -2.90 15.44 -12.39
C ALA A 46 -1.60 15.67 -11.62
N VAL A 47 -1.26 16.94 -11.40
CA VAL A 47 -0.06 17.38 -10.69
C VAL A 47 -0.45 18.36 -9.60
N VAL A 48 0.16 18.25 -8.43
CA VAL A 48 0.01 19.21 -7.33
C VAL A 48 1.27 20.04 -7.20
N THR A 49 1.09 21.35 -7.23
CA THR A 49 2.11 22.32 -6.83
C THR A 49 1.82 22.83 -5.43
N TRP A 50 2.89 23.15 -4.70
CA TRP A 50 2.78 23.75 -3.38
C TRP A 50 3.70 24.97 -3.27
N ASN A 51 3.17 26.04 -2.70
CA ASN A 51 3.91 27.24 -2.35
C ASN A 51 3.54 27.67 -0.92
N PRO A 52 4.50 28.02 -0.04
CA PRO A 52 4.22 28.42 1.34
C PRO A 52 3.21 29.58 1.47
N LYS A 53 3.13 30.48 0.48
CA LYS A 53 2.25 31.66 0.49
C LYS A 53 0.88 31.40 -0.14
N VAL A 54 0.81 30.51 -1.14
CA VAL A 54 -0.40 30.29 -1.96
C VAL A 54 -1.12 28.99 -1.56
N GLY A 55 -0.43 28.06 -0.90
CA GLY A 55 -0.94 26.75 -0.56
C GLY A 55 -0.81 25.76 -1.71
N TYR A 56 -1.74 24.80 -1.77
CA TYR A 56 -1.78 23.73 -2.76
C TYR A 56 -2.61 24.12 -3.98
N LYS A 57 -2.15 23.76 -5.17
CA LYS A 57 -2.90 23.89 -6.41
C LYS A 57 -2.81 22.60 -7.22
N ILE A 58 -3.96 22.09 -7.65
CA ILE A 58 -4.05 20.93 -8.54
C ILE A 58 -4.16 21.42 -9.99
N ASP A 59 -3.29 20.93 -10.85
CA ASP A 59 -3.36 21.11 -12.29
C ASP A 59 -3.78 19.76 -12.92
N PHE A 60 -4.94 19.73 -13.57
CA PHE A 60 -5.45 18.53 -14.24
C PHE A 60 -4.98 18.51 -15.70
N TRP A 61 -4.25 17.46 -16.08
CA TRP A 61 -3.63 17.34 -17.41
C TRP A 61 -4.48 16.51 -18.40
N GLY A 62 -5.56 15.86 -17.94
CA GLY A 62 -6.42 15.07 -18.81
C GLY A 62 -5.80 13.73 -19.21
N GLN A 63 -6.15 13.22 -20.40
CA GLN A 63 -5.73 11.91 -20.94
C GLN A 63 -4.64 12.02 -22.01
N GLY A 64 -4.03 10.88 -22.34
CA GLY A 64 -3.06 10.74 -23.43
C GLY A 64 -1.80 11.61 -23.29
N ASN A 65 -1.41 11.85 -22.03
CA ASN A 65 -0.14 12.49 -21.71
C ASN A 65 0.98 11.46 -21.72
N ASP A 66 2.18 11.87 -22.13
CA ASP A 66 3.39 11.10 -21.85
C ASP A 66 3.69 11.19 -20.34
N LEU A 67 3.41 10.08 -19.63
CA LEU A 67 3.52 9.99 -18.17
C LEU A 67 4.95 10.26 -17.66
N ASP A 68 5.97 10.05 -18.50
CA ASP A 68 7.36 10.28 -18.11
C ASP A 68 7.72 11.77 -18.14
N THR A 69 7.01 12.57 -18.94
CA THR A 69 7.27 14.02 -19.08
C THR A 69 6.59 14.87 -18.01
N LEU A 70 5.60 14.32 -17.30
CA LEU A 70 4.84 15.07 -16.31
C LEU A 70 5.66 15.41 -15.07
N PRO A 71 5.78 16.70 -14.70
CA PRO A 71 6.65 17.11 -13.61
C PRO A 71 6.08 16.64 -12.28
N ARG A 72 6.93 16.06 -11.43
CA ARG A 72 6.55 15.59 -10.09
C ARG A 72 6.03 16.70 -9.17
N ARG A 73 6.57 17.92 -9.27
CA ARG A 73 6.26 19.07 -8.39
C ARG A 73 6.18 18.62 -6.92
N ALA A 74 5.10 18.90 -6.18
CA ALA A 74 4.91 18.33 -4.85
C ALA A 74 4.45 16.86 -4.93
N ALA A 75 3.50 16.58 -5.83
CA ALA A 75 3.09 15.24 -6.19
C ALA A 75 2.53 15.19 -7.62
N ARG A 76 2.60 14.03 -8.27
CA ARG A 76 1.88 13.70 -9.52
C ARG A 76 1.08 12.42 -9.34
N GLY A 77 -0.04 12.32 -10.02
CA GLY A 77 -0.97 11.20 -9.89
C GLY A 77 -1.57 10.78 -11.22
N TYR A 78 -1.78 9.47 -11.35
CA TYR A 78 -2.38 8.81 -12.50
C TYR A 78 -3.56 7.99 -12.04
N TYR A 79 -4.68 8.11 -12.74
CA TYR A 79 -5.88 7.35 -12.46
C TYR A 79 -6.45 6.76 -13.74
N ARG A 80 -6.69 5.45 -13.72
CA ARG A 80 -7.33 4.73 -14.83
C ARG A 80 -8.41 3.83 -14.27
N THR A 81 -9.65 4.02 -14.71
CA THR A 81 -10.74 3.11 -14.35
C THR A 81 -10.88 2.03 -15.40
N ARG A 82 -10.94 0.77 -14.96
CA ARG A 82 -11.28 -0.39 -15.80
C ARG A 82 -12.27 -1.32 -15.09
N ILE A 83 -13.19 -0.75 -14.31
CA ILE A 83 -14.10 -1.55 -13.49
C ILE A 83 -15.00 -2.43 -14.35
N GLN A 84 -15.43 -1.94 -15.52
CA GLN A 84 -16.29 -2.70 -16.42
C GLN A 84 -15.54 -3.82 -17.15
N GLU A 85 -14.25 -3.63 -17.46
CA GLU A 85 -13.45 -4.62 -18.19
C GLU A 85 -12.77 -5.63 -17.27
N THR A 86 -12.28 -5.21 -16.11
CA THR A 86 -11.45 -6.05 -15.21
C THR A 86 -11.94 -6.10 -13.77
N GLY A 87 -12.96 -5.31 -13.40
CA GLY A 87 -13.38 -5.15 -12.00
C GLY A 87 -12.46 -4.25 -11.16
N TRP A 88 -11.43 -3.64 -11.76
CA TRP A 88 -10.41 -2.85 -11.05
C TRP A 88 -10.30 -1.42 -11.59
N SER A 89 -10.11 -0.47 -10.70
CA SER A 89 -9.48 0.81 -11.03
C SER A 89 -8.07 0.87 -10.49
N PHE A 90 -7.26 1.75 -11.06
CA PHE A 90 -5.84 1.90 -10.74
C PHE A 90 -5.55 3.35 -10.39
N VAL A 91 -4.82 3.57 -9.29
CA VAL A 91 -4.27 4.88 -8.94
C VAL A 91 -2.80 4.76 -8.58
N GLU A 92 -1.97 5.57 -9.22
CA GLU A 92 -0.55 5.70 -8.92
C GLU A 92 -0.25 7.13 -8.51
N ILE A 93 0.43 7.31 -7.39
CA ILE A 93 0.79 8.62 -6.86
C ILE A 93 2.27 8.63 -6.50
N GLU A 94 2.99 9.62 -7.02
CA GLU A 94 4.39 9.83 -6.72
C GLU A 94 4.60 11.22 -6.12
N THR A 95 5.25 11.29 -4.97
CA THR A 95 5.63 12.56 -4.33
C THR A 95 7.09 12.87 -4.54
N SER A 96 7.41 14.17 -4.44
CA SER A 96 8.78 14.63 -4.57
C SER A 96 9.50 14.71 -3.22
N PRO A 97 10.70 14.11 -3.10
CA PRO A 97 11.51 14.12 -1.89
C PRO A 97 12.01 15.52 -1.47
N ASN A 98 11.83 16.54 -2.33
CA ASN A 98 12.30 17.91 -2.13
C ASN A 98 11.32 18.77 -1.31
N TYR A 99 10.16 18.22 -0.94
CA TYR A 99 9.16 18.91 -0.14
C TYR A 99 9.08 18.27 1.26
N PRO A 100 8.68 19.03 2.31
CA PRO A 100 8.43 18.46 3.62
C PRO A 100 7.45 17.30 3.55
N ASP A 101 7.64 16.27 4.38
CA ASP A 101 6.81 15.06 4.33
C ASP A 101 5.31 15.35 4.48
N ALA A 102 4.94 16.32 5.32
CA ALA A 102 3.55 16.75 5.48
C ALA A 102 2.96 17.34 4.18
N VAL A 103 3.78 18.05 3.39
CA VAL A 103 3.37 18.58 2.08
C VAL A 103 3.19 17.44 1.09
N GLN A 104 4.10 16.45 1.11
CA GLN A 104 4.00 15.26 0.28
C GLN A 104 2.73 14.45 0.61
N ALA A 105 2.48 14.18 1.89
CA ALA A 105 1.31 13.44 2.37
C ALA A 105 0.00 14.12 1.97
N TYR A 106 -0.13 15.42 2.25
CA TYR A 106 -1.32 16.17 1.90
C TYR A 106 -1.54 16.23 0.39
N ALA A 107 -0.47 16.48 -0.40
CA ALA A 107 -0.56 16.52 -1.86
C ALA A 107 -0.95 15.16 -2.46
N ALA A 108 -0.46 14.06 -1.89
CA ALA A 108 -0.83 12.72 -2.30
C ALA A 108 -2.31 12.44 -2.04
N GLY A 109 -2.80 12.74 -0.84
CA GLY A 109 -4.22 12.63 -0.52
C GLY A 109 -5.07 13.50 -1.45
N LEU A 110 -4.66 14.75 -1.66
CA LEU A 110 -5.34 15.71 -2.53
C LEU A 110 -5.53 15.17 -3.95
N LEU A 111 -4.50 14.53 -4.52
CA LEU A 111 -4.58 13.87 -5.83
C LEU A 111 -5.53 12.69 -5.83
N GLU A 112 -5.41 11.78 -4.86
CA GLU A 112 -6.27 10.60 -4.76
C GLU A 112 -7.73 11.02 -4.65
N GLY A 113 -8.06 11.86 -3.68
CA GLY A 113 -9.41 12.35 -3.44
C GLY A 113 -10.00 13.03 -4.65
N SER A 114 -9.22 13.83 -5.38
CA SER A 114 -9.69 14.51 -6.58
C SER A 114 -9.86 13.61 -7.81
N LEU A 115 -8.94 12.67 -8.03
CA LEU A 115 -8.96 11.79 -9.20
C LEU A 115 -10.01 10.68 -9.05
N THR A 116 -10.22 10.18 -7.83
CA THR A 116 -11.12 9.04 -7.56
C THR A 116 -12.44 9.45 -6.90
N TRP A 117 -12.83 10.73 -6.98
CA TRP A 117 -13.94 11.28 -6.20
C TRP A 117 -15.28 10.55 -6.38
N GLN A 118 -15.60 10.13 -7.60
CA GLN A 118 -16.83 9.38 -7.91
C GLN A 118 -16.83 8.01 -7.24
N LEU A 119 -15.70 7.30 -7.31
CA LEU A 119 -15.56 6.00 -6.68
C LEU A 119 -15.63 6.10 -5.15
N ILE A 120 -15.05 7.15 -4.57
CA ILE A 120 -15.17 7.44 -3.13
C ILE A 120 -16.65 7.62 -2.76
N HIS A 121 -17.39 8.43 -3.52
CA HIS A 121 -18.81 8.67 -3.26
C HIS A 121 -19.64 7.38 -3.37
N HIS A 122 -19.46 6.59 -4.43
CA HIS A 122 -20.18 5.32 -4.59
C HIS A 122 -19.80 4.29 -3.52
N HIS A 123 -18.53 4.21 -3.14
CA HIS A 123 -18.10 3.28 -2.10
C HIS A 123 -18.65 3.68 -0.73
N TRP A 124 -18.65 4.98 -0.40
CA TRP A 124 -19.30 5.51 0.79
C TRP A 124 -20.80 5.20 0.81
N HIS A 125 -21.50 5.45 -0.29
CA HIS A 125 -22.93 5.15 -0.41
C HIS A 125 -23.20 3.66 -0.11
N ASN A 126 -22.43 2.76 -0.72
CA ASN A 126 -22.62 1.31 -0.60
C ASN A 126 -22.25 0.76 0.79
N THR A 127 -21.28 1.37 1.47
CA THR A 127 -20.66 0.77 2.68
C THR A 127 -21.02 1.49 3.98
N ILE A 128 -21.43 2.75 3.91
CA ILE A 128 -21.74 3.58 5.08
C ILE A 128 -23.13 4.15 4.99
N GLU A 129 -23.44 4.95 3.96
CA GLU A 129 -24.73 5.68 3.89
C GLU A 129 -25.93 4.72 3.88
N ALA A 130 -25.99 3.82 2.90
CA ALA A 130 -27.12 2.91 2.75
C ALA A 130 -27.27 1.94 3.95
N PRO A 131 -26.19 1.33 4.50
CA PRO A 131 -26.30 0.52 5.70
C PRO A 131 -26.72 1.28 6.98
N CYS A 132 -26.54 2.61 7.03
CA CYS A 132 -26.91 3.42 8.18
C CYS A 132 -28.38 3.86 8.20
N ILE A 133 -29.13 3.67 7.11
CA ILE A 133 -30.57 3.96 7.04
C ILE A 133 -31.30 3.05 8.04
N GLY A 134 -32.00 3.63 9.01
CA GLY A 134 -32.69 2.91 10.09
C GLY A 134 -31.75 2.37 11.19
N ARG A 135 -30.47 2.78 11.20
CA ARG A 135 -29.46 2.43 12.22
C ARG A 135 -28.68 3.67 12.70
N GLU A 136 -29.31 4.83 12.67
CA GLU A 136 -28.69 6.13 12.87
C GLU A 136 -28.00 6.23 14.23
N GLU A 137 -28.60 5.69 15.29
CA GLU A 137 -28.03 5.70 16.64
C GLU A 137 -26.67 4.98 16.68
N VAL A 138 -26.60 3.78 16.10
CA VAL A 138 -25.37 2.98 16.06
C VAL A 138 -24.31 3.67 15.20
N CYS A 139 -24.68 4.15 14.01
CA CYS A 139 -23.76 4.85 13.14
C CYS A 139 -23.23 6.15 13.76
N ASN A 140 -24.04 6.88 14.51
CA ASN A 140 -23.61 8.10 15.20
C ASN A 140 -22.65 7.79 16.36
N LYS A 141 -22.84 6.67 17.07
CA LYS A 141 -21.87 6.20 18.08
C LYS A 141 -20.52 5.87 17.43
N ILE A 142 -20.51 5.18 16.30
CA ILE A 142 -19.29 4.86 15.54
C ILE A 142 -18.58 6.15 15.10
N ARG A 143 -19.30 7.08 14.46
CA ARG A 143 -18.75 8.38 14.03
C ARG A 143 -18.12 9.16 15.18
N LYS A 144 -18.80 9.21 16.33
CA LYS A 144 -18.30 9.86 17.54
C LYS A 144 -17.01 9.21 18.03
N GLY A 145 -16.99 7.88 18.17
CA GLY A 145 -15.81 7.15 18.62
C GLY A 145 -14.61 7.31 17.68
N LEU A 146 -14.83 7.28 16.36
CA LEU A 146 -13.80 7.54 15.37
C LEU A 146 -13.21 8.94 15.50
N LYS A 147 -14.06 9.95 15.67
CA LYS A 147 -13.66 11.34 15.82
C LYS A 147 -12.82 11.56 17.08
N GLU A 148 -13.29 11.06 18.22
CA GLU A 148 -12.60 11.19 19.50
C GLU A 148 -11.24 10.47 19.48
N ASN A 149 -11.19 9.25 18.90
CA ASN A 149 -9.93 8.52 18.77
C ASN A 149 -8.96 9.18 17.78
N ALA A 150 -9.46 9.67 16.64
CA ALA A 150 -8.65 10.40 15.65
C ALA A 150 -8.03 11.65 16.28
N GLN A 151 -8.82 12.46 16.98
CA GLN A 151 -8.34 13.67 17.64
C GLN A 151 -7.24 13.37 18.66
N ALA A 152 -7.47 12.40 19.56
CA ALA A 152 -6.46 12.00 20.54
C ALA A 152 -5.18 11.45 19.89
N THR A 153 -5.32 10.69 18.80
CA THR A 153 -4.19 10.12 18.05
C THR A 153 -3.39 11.21 17.34
N GLU A 154 -4.06 12.17 16.70
CA GLU A 154 -3.42 13.30 16.02
C GLU A 154 -2.68 14.21 16.99
N ASP A 155 -3.28 14.56 18.14
CA ASP A 155 -2.64 15.38 19.17
C ASP A 155 -1.33 14.73 19.65
N ARG A 156 -1.36 13.42 19.89
CA ARG A 156 -0.18 12.65 20.29
C ARG A 156 0.86 12.54 19.17
N ALA A 157 0.42 12.28 17.95
CA ALA A 157 1.30 12.19 16.80
C ALA A 157 2.02 13.54 16.56
N ASN A 158 1.31 14.65 16.71
CA ASN A 158 1.90 15.99 16.61
C ASN A 158 2.95 16.26 17.69
N ALA A 159 2.70 15.80 18.93
CA ALA A 159 3.65 15.95 20.03
C ALA A 159 4.92 15.11 19.85
N LEU A 160 4.84 13.94 19.21
CA LEU A 160 5.93 12.95 19.17
C LEU A 160 6.61 12.79 17.79
N ALA A 161 6.04 13.34 16.71
CA ALA A 161 6.54 13.17 15.34
C ALA A 161 7.96 13.74 15.08
N ALA A 162 8.46 14.63 15.95
CA ALA A 162 9.83 15.11 15.84
C ALA A 162 10.86 14.02 16.24
N ASP A 163 10.52 13.22 17.24
CA ASP A 163 11.46 12.34 17.93
C ASP A 163 11.21 10.86 17.61
N ASP A 164 9.97 10.46 17.37
CA ASP A 164 9.57 9.07 17.15
C ASP A 164 9.11 8.82 15.71
N PRO A 165 9.83 7.97 14.94
CA PRO A 165 9.47 7.67 13.56
C PRO A 165 8.08 7.09 13.36
N PHE A 166 7.59 6.31 14.31
CA PHE A 166 6.25 5.75 14.24
C PHE A 166 5.19 6.86 14.32
N TRP A 167 5.33 7.79 15.27
CA TRP A 167 4.40 8.90 15.41
C TRP A 167 4.49 9.89 14.25
N HIS A 168 5.67 10.05 13.64
CA HIS A 168 5.79 10.79 12.38
C HIS A 168 4.96 10.15 11.28
N MET A 169 5.06 8.84 11.08
CA MET A 169 4.24 8.13 10.07
C MET A 169 2.73 8.22 10.36
N VAL A 170 2.33 8.09 11.62
CA VAL A 170 0.92 8.26 12.04
C VAL A 170 0.43 9.66 11.70
N ARG A 171 1.21 10.71 12.01
CA ARG A 171 0.88 12.09 11.63
C ARG A 171 0.72 12.25 10.12
N LEU A 172 1.63 11.66 9.32
CA LEU A 172 1.55 11.71 7.87
C LEU A 172 0.31 10.99 7.31
N PHE A 173 -0.11 9.88 7.93
CA PHE A 173 -1.34 9.17 7.56
C PHE A 173 -2.57 10.07 7.67
N TYR A 174 -2.76 10.75 8.82
CA TYR A 174 -3.87 11.69 8.99
C TYR A 174 -3.73 12.94 8.11
N THR A 175 -2.50 13.40 7.85
CA THR A 175 -2.24 14.49 6.90
C THR A 175 -2.67 14.12 5.47
N GLN A 176 -2.40 12.87 5.05
CA GLN A 176 -2.87 12.34 3.77
C GLN A 176 -4.39 12.22 3.73
N LEU A 177 -5.03 11.81 4.84
CA LEU A 177 -6.48 11.74 4.92
C LEU A 177 -7.15 13.11 4.77
N ALA A 178 -6.61 14.14 5.44
CA ALA A 178 -7.08 15.51 5.28
C ALA A 178 -6.91 16.02 3.84
N GLY A 179 -5.82 15.63 3.17
CA GLY A 179 -5.62 15.88 1.75
C GLY A 179 -6.69 15.19 0.89
N LEU A 180 -6.99 13.92 1.17
CA LEU A 180 -8.00 13.12 0.45
C LEU A 180 -9.39 13.73 0.56
N GLU A 181 -9.81 14.11 1.76
CA GLU A 181 -11.07 14.82 1.96
C GLU A 181 -11.13 16.13 1.16
N GLN A 182 -10.09 16.97 1.28
CA GLN A 182 -10.05 18.24 0.54
C GLN A 182 -10.09 17.99 -0.99
N GLY A 183 -9.36 16.98 -1.46
CA GLY A 183 -9.30 16.62 -2.87
C GLY A 183 -10.66 16.19 -3.40
N TRP A 184 -11.39 15.40 -2.61
CA TRP A 184 -12.75 15.00 -2.92
C TRP A 184 -13.69 16.21 -3.01
N ARG A 185 -13.67 17.09 -1.99
CA ARG A 185 -14.51 18.31 -1.95
C ARG A 185 -14.26 19.23 -3.15
N GLN A 186 -12.98 19.40 -3.55
CA GLN A 186 -12.63 20.19 -4.73
C GLN A 186 -13.17 19.58 -6.02
N ALA A 187 -13.09 18.25 -6.16
CA ALA A 187 -13.55 17.57 -7.37
C ALA A 187 -15.08 17.57 -7.50
N VAL A 188 -15.82 17.44 -6.39
CA VAL A 188 -17.28 17.60 -6.36
C VAL A 188 -17.69 19.00 -6.84
N LYS A 189 -17.08 20.04 -6.26
CA LYS A 189 -17.32 21.44 -6.65
C LYS A 189 -16.97 21.70 -8.13
N ARG A 190 -15.82 21.19 -8.59
CA ARG A 190 -15.39 21.29 -10.00
C ARG A 190 -16.39 20.61 -10.95
N SER A 191 -16.99 19.52 -10.52
CA SER A 191 -17.99 18.76 -11.29
C SER A 191 -19.40 19.34 -11.20
N LYS A 192 -19.57 20.51 -10.56
CA LYS A 192 -20.88 21.17 -10.33
C LYS A 192 -21.90 20.25 -9.64
N ASN A 193 -21.41 19.34 -8.79
CA ASN A 193 -22.24 18.43 -8.00
C ASN A 193 -22.36 18.98 -6.56
N SER A 194 -23.39 18.56 -5.83
CA SER A 194 -23.69 18.95 -4.45
C SER A 194 -23.59 17.81 -3.44
N ALA A 195 -22.99 16.67 -3.83
CA ALA A 195 -22.76 15.55 -2.93
C ALA A 195 -21.95 15.98 -1.69
N GLU A 196 -22.31 15.46 -0.53
CA GLU A 196 -21.65 15.76 0.74
C GLU A 196 -21.36 14.48 1.52
N ILE A 197 -20.13 14.36 2.00
CA ILE A 197 -19.70 13.30 2.91
C ILE A 197 -19.23 13.98 4.21
N PRO A 198 -19.77 13.60 5.39
CA PRO A 198 -19.28 14.08 6.67
C PRO A 198 -17.80 13.75 6.90
N HIS A 199 -17.08 14.58 7.64
CA HIS A 199 -15.67 14.34 7.97
C HIS A 199 -15.47 12.97 8.66
N GLU A 200 -16.38 12.63 9.57
CA GLU A 200 -16.37 11.37 10.31
C GLU A 200 -16.49 10.15 9.37
N ASP A 201 -17.12 10.30 8.21
CA ASP A 201 -17.25 9.21 7.24
C ASP A 201 -15.98 9.05 6.39
N PHE A 202 -15.14 10.08 6.25
CA PHE A 202 -13.78 9.91 5.72
C PHE A 202 -12.89 9.13 6.68
N LEU A 203 -12.99 9.39 7.99
CA LEU A 203 -12.33 8.57 9.01
C LEU A 203 -12.81 7.12 8.91
N TRP A 204 -14.12 6.91 8.77
CA TRP A 204 -14.72 5.59 8.62
C TRP A 204 -14.19 4.85 7.39
N LEU A 205 -14.19 5.48 6.22
CA LEU A 205 -13.63 4.91 4.99
C LEU A 205 -12.16 4.53 5.14
N ALA A 206 -11.36 5.40 5.77
CA ALA A 206 -9.93 5.17 5.99
C ALA A 206 -9.63 4.05 7.00
N MET A 207 -10.57 3.77 7.92
CA MET A 207 -10.38 2.88 9.07
C MET A 207 -11.38 1.71 9.10
N ALA A 208 -12.00 1.37 7.97
CA ALA A 208 -13.12 0.44 7.91
C ALA A 208 -12.80 -0.98 8.44
N SER A 209 -11.51 -1.35 8.52
CA SER A 209 -11.04 -2.62 9.08
C SER A 209 -11.33 -2.78 10.58
N ASP A 210 -11.37 -1.68 11.33
CA ASP A 210 -11.57 -1.67 12.80
C ASP A 210 -13.05 -1.49 13.20
N ILE A 211 -13.90 -1.01 12.28
CA ILE A 211 -15.29 -0.63 12.56
C ILE A 211 -16.19 -1.75 13.07
N PRO A 212 -16.08 -3.00 12.61
CA PRO A 212 -16.95 -4.08 13.10
C PRO A 212 -16.78 -4.36 14.61
N ASN A 213 -15.85 -3.66 15.25
CA ASN A 213 -15.54 -3.66 16.66
C ASN A 213 -15.96 -2.38 17.40
N PHE A 214 -16.34 -1.30 16.70
CA PHE A 214 -16.93 -0.11 17.33
C PHE A 214 -18.41 -0.32 17.68
N GLY A 215 -18.80 0.05 18.91
CA GLY A 215 -20.19 0.01 19.37
C GLY A 215 -20.68 -1.34 19.91
N SER A 216 -19.76 -2.28 20.16
CA SER A 216 -20.05 -3.61 20.68
C SER A 216 -19.86 -3.72 22.20
N GLU A 217 -20.21 -2.68 22.96
CA GLU A 217 -20.05 -2.65 24.44
C GLU A 217 -20.73 -3.86 25.13
N ASN A 218 -21.67 -4.52 24.44
CA ASN A 218 -22.45 -5.66 24.94
C ASN A 218 -22.08 -7.02 24.31
N HIS A 219 -21.10 -7.11 23.40
CA HIS A 219 -20.74 -8.37 22.73
C HIS A 219 -19.21 -8.55 22.62
N PRO A 220 -18.61 -9.45 23.43
CA PRO A 220 -17.20 -9.81 23.33
C PRO A 220 -16.81 -10.19 21.89
N THR A 221 -15.60 -9.82 21.47
CA THR A 221 -15.01 -10.23 20.18
C THR A 221 -14.96 -11.76 20.03
N SER A 222 -14.91 -12.51 21.13
CA SER A 222 -14.98 -13.97 21.18
C SER A 222 -16.32 -14.58 20.76
N GLU A 223 -17.42 -13.82 20.77
CA GLU A 223 -18.76 -14.30 20.38
C GLU A 223 -19.11 -13.98 18.92
N ARG A 224 -18.20 -13.30 18.19
CA ARG A 224 -18.44 -12.94 16.81
C ARG A 224 -17.96 -14.07 15.89
N ASN A 225 -18.93 -14.72 15.25
CA ASN A 225 -18.70 -15.64 14.14
C ASN A 225 -18.14 -14.88 12.93
N PHE A 226 -16.88 -14.48 13.00
CA PHE A 226 -16.13 -14.13 11.81
C PHE A 226 -16.04 -15.42 10.98
N ASN A 227 -16.41 -15.36 9.71
CA ASN A 227 -16.18 -16.49 8.80
C ASN A 227 -14.69 -16.48 8.42
N VAL A 228 -13.83 -16.78 9.40
CA VAL A 228 -12.37 -16.69 9.33
C VAL A 228 -11.83 -17.56 8.19
N GLU A 229 -12.52 -18.66 7.90
CA GLU A 229 -12.13 -19.64 6.87
C GLU A 229 -12.55 -19.26 5.44
N ALA A 230 -13.30 -18.18 5.23
CA ALA A 230 -13.78 -17.80 3.90
C ALA A 230 -12.68 -17.17 3.01
N GLY A 231 -11.62 -16.64 3.62
CA GLY A 231 -10.44 -16.10 2.95
C GLY A 231 -9.18 -16.87 3.33
N GLY A 232 -8.05 -16.53 2.69
CA GLY A 232 -6.78 -17.15 3.05
C GLY A 232 -5.60 -16.74 2.18
N ILE A 233 -4.44 -17.26 2.57
CA ILE A 233 -3.14 -17.02 1.96
C ILE A 233 -2.54 -18.37 1.57
N LEU A 234 -2.11 -18.50 0.32
CA LEU A 234 -1.31 -19.63 -0.15
C LEU A 234 0.07 -19.12 -0.56
N VAL A 235 1.11 -19.66 0.08
CA VAL A 235 2.51 -19.46 -0.30
C VAL A 235 3.01 -20.76 -0.91
N LYS A 236 3.55 -20.69 -2.12
CA LYS A 236 4.07 -21.87 -2.82
C LYS A 236 5.45 -21.58 -3.39
N SER A 237 6.41 -22.46 -3.10
CA SER A 237 7.69 -22.50 -3.78
C SER A 237 7.55 -23.35 -5.04
N VAL A 238 7.79 -22.73 -6.20
CA VAL A 238 7.72 -23.36 -7.52
C VAL A 238 9.16 -23.54 -8.02
N PRO A 239 9.64 -24.78 -8.17
CA PRO A 239 10.96 -25.01 -8.75
C PRO A 239 10.96 -24.51 -10.20
N LYS A 240 12.08 -23.93 -10.63
CA LYS A 240 12.31 -23.67 -12.05
C LYS A 240 12.94 -24.92 -12.67
N ASP A 241 12.52 -25.26 -13.89
CA ASP A 241 12.93 -26.49 -14.58
C ASP A 241 14.44 -26.58 -14.88
N ASP A 242 15.18 -25.47 -14.79
CA ASP A 242 16.64 -25.45 -14.92
C ASP A 242 17.31 -25.38 -13.54
N ASN A 243 18.14 -26.40 -13.24
CA ASN A 243 18.89 -26.66 -12.00
C ASN A 243 19.79 -25.50 -11.48
N ASN A 244 19.78 -24.33 -12.11
CA ASN A 244 20.64 -23.17 -11.79
C ASN A 244 19.86 -21.91 -11.39
N HIS A 245 18.54 -21.96 -11.27
CA HIS A 245 17.76 -20.80 -10.87
C HIS A 245 17.08 -21.00 -9.51
N GLU A 246 17.08 -19.94 -8.69
CA GLU A 246 16.33 -19.88 -7.45
C GLU A 246 14.83 -20.14 -7.69
N ALA A 247 14.21 -20.90 -6.79
CA ALA A 247 12.80 -21.23 -6.85
C ALA A 247 11.94 -19.96 -6.82
N LEU A 248 10.86 -19.93 -7.61
CA LEU A 248 9.90 -18.84 -7.57
C LEU A 248 9.00 -19.00 -6.35
N ILE A 249 8.86 -17.94 -5.55
CA ILE A 249 7.87 -17.92 -4.46
C ILE A 249 6.63 -17.20 -4.97
N GLY A 250 5.53 -17.95 -5.11
CA GLY A 250 4.21 -17.41 -5.41
C GLY A 250 3.42 -17.19 -4.13
N ILE A 251 2.78 -16.02 -4.01
CA ILE A 251 1.81 -15.72 -2.94
C ILE A 251 0.47 -15.40 -3.57
N ILE A 252 -0.56 -16.10 -3.13
CA ILE A 252 -1.94 -15.89 -3.51
C ILE A 252 -2.71 -15.49 -2.26
N HIS A 253 -3.41 -14.36 -2.32
CA HIS A 253 -4.28 -13.88 -1.24
C HIS A 253 -5.72 -13.80 -1.78
N SER A 254 -6.66 -14.30 -0.99
CA SER A 254 -8.08 -14.26 -1.31
C SER A 254 -8.86 -13.65 -0.16
N THR A 255 -9.45 -12.48 -0.40
CA THR A 255 -10.28 -11.78 0.59
C THR A 255 -11.73 -12.22 0.49
N ALA A 256 -12.32 -12.61 1.63
CA ALA A 256 -13.77 -12.73 1.77
C ALA A 256 -14.34 -11.45 2.40
N ALA A 257 -15.21 -10.76 1.66
CA ALA A 257 -15.87 -9.54 2.11
C ALA A 257 -17.28 -9.42 1.49
N PRO A 258 -18.20 -8.63 2.09
CA PRO A 258 -19.51 -8.37 1.52
C PRO A 258 -19.43 -7.78 0.10
N TYR A 259 -20.31 -8.22 -0.81
CA TYR A 259 -20.30 -7.78 -2.21
C TYR A 259 -20.45 -6.26 -2.40
N GLN A 260 -21.10 -5.57 -1.47
CA GLN A 260 -21.22 -4.10 -1.48
C GLN A 260 -19.86 -3.37 -1.42
N LYS A 261 -18.78 -4.05 -0.97
CA LYS A 261 -17.42 -3.49 -0.97
C LYS A 261 -16.72 -3.61 -2.33
N MET A 262 -17.24 -4.32 -3.33
CA MET A 262 -16.53 -4.67 -4.58
C MET A 262 -16.22 -3.52 -5.56
N LEU A 263 -16.23 -2.26 -5.12
CA LEU A 263 -15.54 -1.19 -5.85
C LEU A 263 -14.06 -1.25 -5.48
N ARG A 264 -13.24 -1.75 -6.41
CA ARG A 264 -11.84 -2.06 -6.14
C ARG A 264 -10.88 -1.05 -6.76
N LEU A 265 -9.84 -0.71 -6.01
CA LEU A 265 -8.83 0.25 -6.40
C LEU A 265 -7.45 -0.33 -6.08
N LEU A 266 -6.67 -0.66 -7.11
CA LEU A 266 -5.26 -1.02 -6.95
C LEU A 266 -4.44 0.26 -6.82
N LYS A 267 -3.69 0.39 -5.72
CA LYS A 267 -2.96 1.62 -5.38
C LYS A 267 -1.47 1.38 -5.44
N LYS A 268 -0.75 2.36 -5.98
CA LYS A 268 0.71 2.46 -5.89
C LYS A 268 1.09 3.83 -5.36
N TYR A 269 1.69 3.87 -4.18
CA TYR A 269 2.25 5.07 -3.59
C TYR A 269 3.76 5.01 -3.68
N THR A 270 4.40 6.08 -4.15
CA THR A 270 5.85 6.20 -4.26
C THR A 270 6.29 7.48 -3.58
N PHE A 271 6.63 7.40 -2.29
CA PHE A 271 6.77 8.56 -1.41
C PHE A 271 8.18 8.81 -0.93
N GLY A 272 8.54 10.09 -0.81
CA GLY A 272 9.84 10.54 -0.35
C GLY A 272 9.79 10.85 1.14
N TYR A 273 9.35 9.91 1.97
CA TYR A 273 9.28 10.13 3.42
C TYR A 273 10.62 9.93 4.11
N HIS A 274 10.75 10.59 5.24
CA HIS A 274 11.88 10.48 6.16
C HIS A 274 11.44 9.83 7.47
N LEU A 275 12.40 9.35 8.26
CA LEU A 275 12.12 8.75 9.57
C LEU A 275 11.43 9.73 10.50
N ASN A 276 11.79 11.02 10.47
CA ASN A 276 11.14 12.05 11.28
C ASN A 276 11.23 13.42 10.59
N SER A 277 10.66 14.45 11.24
CA SER A 277 10.63 15.81 10.69
C SER A 277 11.96 16.60 10.77
N ALA A 278 13.04 15.98 11.25
CA ALA A 278 14.35 16.64 11.35
C ALA A 278 14.96 16.91 9.96
N LYS A 279 15.69 18.04 9.83
CA LYS A 279 16.20 18.55 8.54
C LYS A 279 17.10 17.58 7.75
N ASN A 280 17.83 16.70 8.45
CA ASN A 280 18.75 15.71 7.86
C ASN A 280 18.33 14.27 8.21
N SER A 281 17.04 14.04 8.45
CA SER A 281 16.53 12.72 8.77
C SER A 281 16.79 11.73 7.62
N ALA A 282 17.09 10.48 7.95
CA ALA A 282 17.26 9.44 6.94
C ALA A 282 15.91 9.11 6.28
N ARG A 283 15.95 8.58 5.06
CA ARG A 283 14.74 8.08 4.38
C ARG A 283 14.20 6.85 5.11
N VAL A 284 12.87 6.68 5.05
CA VAL A 284 12.25 5.43 5.47
C VAL A 284 12.70 4.28 4.55
N ALA A 285 12.64 3.04 5.03
CA ALA A 285 13.14 1.89 4.30
C ALA A 285 12.38 1.66 2.98
N THR A 286 11.05 1.83 3.02
CA THR A 286 10.17 1.60 1.86
C THR A 286 10.01 2.85 1.02
N ARG A 287 10.32 2.77 -0.28
CA ARG A 287 10.08 3.84 -1.26
C ARG A 287 8.68 3.75 -1.86
N SER A 288 8.20 2.54 -2.14
CA SER A 288 6.89 2.36 -2.77
C SER A 288 6.07 1.26 -2.10
N VAL A 289 4.77 1.51 -1.97
CA VAL A 289 3.77 0.57 -1.47
C VAL A 289 2.75 0.33 -2.56
N VAL A 290 2.56 -0.92 -2.96
CA VAL A 290 1.46 -1.35 -3.83
C VAL A 290 0.49 -2.18 -3.01
N ALA A 291 -0.81 -1.90 -3.12
CA ALA A 291 -1.84 -2.61 -2.34
C ALA A 291 -3.14 -2.77 -3.13
N SER A 292 -3.79 -3.93 -2.98
CA SER A 292 -5.22 -4.05 -3.30
C SER A 292 -6.00 -3.27 -2.27
N SER A 293 -6.91 -2.39 -2.69
CA SER A 293 -7.56 -1.44 -1.78
C SER A 293 -8.94 -1.03 -2.30
N TYR A 294 -9.51 -0.03 -1.63
CA TYR A 294 -10.85 0.48 -1.83
C TYR A 294 -10.82 2.01 -1.97
N PRO A 295 -11.81 2.62 -2.66
CA PRO A 295 -11.94 4.07 -2.72
C PRO A 295 -12.09 4.68 -1.32
N GLY A 296 -11.25 5.68 -0.98
CA GLY A 296 -11.28 6.36 0.32
C GLY A 296 -10.47 5.66 1.42
N ALA A 297 -10.03 4.42 1.21
CA ALA A 297 -9.17 3.70 2.15
C ALA A 297 -7.69 4.05 1.93
N LEU A 298 -6.95 4.49 2.96
CA LEU A 298 -5.51 4.76 2.78
C LEU A 298 -4.61 3.51 2.92
N SER A 299 -5.19 2.39 3.35
CA SER A 299 -4.59 1.07 3.51
C SER A 299 -5.25 0.04 2.57
N SER A 300 -4.85 -1.24 2.64
CA SER A 300 -5.43 -2.31 1.83
C SER A 300 -6.86 -2.67 2.24
N GLN A 301 -7.12 -2.89 3.53
CA GLN A 301 -8.35 -3.50 4.08
C GLN A 301 -8.65 -4.95 3.65
N ASP A 302 -8.05 -5.42 2.56
CA ASP A 302 -7.89 -6.85 2.27
C ASP A 302 -6.74 -7.43 3.11
N GLU A 303 -5.71 -6.60 3.26
CA GLU A 303 -4.36 -6.84 3.76
C GLU A 303 -3.47 -7.59 2.76
N TYR A 304 -3.21 -6.98 1.60
CA TYR A 304 -2.14 -7.40 0.68
C TYR A 304 -1.28 -6.21 0.27
N TYR A 305 0.03 -6.30 0.51
CA TYR A 305 1.00 -5.25 0.19
C TYR A 305 2.24 -5.82 -0.47
N LEU A 306 2.74 -5.07 -1.45
CA LEU A 306 4.06 -5.23 -2.04
C LEU A 306 4.86 -3.96 -1.76
N LEU A 307 5.89 -4.11 -0.94
CA LEU A 307 6.77 -3.04 -0.52
C LEU A 307 8.07 -3.10 -1.33
N TYR A 308 8.41 -1.98 -1.96
CA TYR A 308 9.69 -1.78 -2.63
C TYR A 308 10.55 -0.86 -1.78
N GLY A 309 11.75 -1.31 -1.45
CA GLY A 309 12.77 -0.54 -0.75
C GLY A 309 13.37 0.58 -1.58
N GLN A 310 14.43 1.21 -1.07
CA GLN A 310 15.15 2.25 -1.80
C GLN A 310 15.90 1.69 -3.01
N LYS A 311 16.30 0.41 -2.94
CA LYS A 311 16.86 -0.34 -4.08
C LYS A 311 15.78 -1.24 -4.68
N MET A 312 15.76 -1.36 -6.01
CA MET A 312 14.72 -2.13 -6.73
C MET A 312 14.64 -3.61 -6.33
N GLU A 313 15.76 -4.18 -5.86
CA GLU A 313 15.89 -5.57 -5.41
C GLU A 313 15.40 -5.82 -3.97
N GLU A 314 15.14 -4.76 -3.21
CA GLU A 314 14.61 -4.84 -1.85
C GLU A 314 13.09 -4.94 -1.92
N ILE A 315 12.56 -6.17 -1.88
CA ILE A 315 11.12 -6.43 -1.95
C ILE A 315 10.67 -7.18 -0.71
N MET A 316 9.58 -6.70 -0.11
CA MET A 316 8.85 -7.40 0.95
C MET A 316 7.38 -7.55 0.55
N ILE A 317 6.87 -8.77 0.62
CA ILE A 317 5.46 -9.07 0.36
C ILE A 317 4.80 -9.36 1.70
N ILE A 318 3.64 -8.74 1.93
CA ILE A 318 2.88 -8.86 3.17
C ILE A 318 1.45 -9.23 2.80
N ALA A 319 0.94 -10.29 3.41
CA ALA A 319 -0.44 -10.71 3.27
C ALA A 319 -1.04 -11.00 4.66
N GLY A 320 -2.26 -10.56 4.91
CA GLY A 320 -2.97 -10.74 6.17
C GLY A 320 -4.31 -11.46 5.96
N THR A 321 -4.68 -12.33 6.88
CA THR A 321 -6.01 -12.94 6.95
C THR A 321 -6.55 -12.79 8.37
N PRO A 322 -7.86 -12.58 8.57
CA PRO A 322 -8.44 -12.61 9.91
C PRO A 322 -7.98 -13.86 10.67
N LEU A 323 -7.71 -13.72 11.97
CA LEU A 323 -7.31 -14.82 12.85
C LEU A 323 -8.49 -15.17 13.76
N ALA A 324 -8.72 -16.47 13.96
CA ALA A 324 -9.74 -16.96 14.88
C ALA A 324 -9.42 -16.50 16.32
N PRO A 325 -10.42 -16.09 17.12
CA PRO A 325 -10.18 -15.71 18.51
C PRO A 325 -9.63 -16.92 19.27
N PHE A 326 -8.40 -16.82 19.74
CA PHE A 326 -7.74 -17.81 20.57
C PHE A 326 -6.85 -17.11 21.60
N LYS A 327 -6.75 -17.70 22.80
CA LYS A 327 -5.78 -17.31 23.83
C LYS A 327 -4.65 -18.34 23.80
N PRO A 328 -3.43 -17.97 23.39
CA PRO A 328 -2.30 -18.88 23.51
C PRO A 328 -2.11 -19.27 24.97
N ASP A 329 -1.90 -20.57 25.23
CA ASP A 329 -1.40 -21.04 26.53
C ASP A 329 -0.04 -20.38 26.77
N SER A 330 0.18 -19.82 27.96
CA SER A 330 1.33 -18.98 28.31
C SER A 330 2.67 -19.71 28.41
N GLU A 331 2.81 -20.90 27.82
CA GLU A 331 4.07 -21.62 27.77
C GLU A 331 4.90 -21.09 26.60
N GLU A 332 5.95 -20.31 26.91
CA GLU A 332 6.91 -19.80 25.93
C GLU A 332 7.45 -20.95 25.07
N THR A 333 7.16 -20.90 23.77
CA THR A 333 7.63 -21.93 22.85
C THR A 333 9.02 -21.58 22.32
N GLU A 334 9.89 -22.59 22.17
CA GLU A 334 11.22 -22.40 21.58
C GLU A 334 11.12 -21.78 20.17
N GLY A 335 11.72 -20.60 19.99
CA GLY A 335 11.73 -19.84 18.74
C GLY A 335 10.58 -18.83 18.55
N GLU A 336 9.67 -18.71 19.53
CA GLU A 336 8.61 -17.72 19.55
C GLU A 336 9.11 -16.37 20.07
N ILE A 337 8.70 -15.28 19.41
CA ILE A 337 8.98 -13.91 19.88
C ILE A 337 7.66 -13.25 20.26
N ILE A 338 7.47 -13.02 21.55
CA ILE A 338 6.32 -12.32 22.11
C ILE A 338 6.65 -10.83 22.21
N VAL A 339 5.83 -9.99 21.57
CA VAL A 339 5.90 -8.53 21.68
C VAL A 339 4.66 -8.03 22.41
N SER A 340 4.85 -7.51 23.62
CA SER A 340 3.81 -6.89 24.44
C SER A 340 4.12 -5.41 24.70
N GLU A 341 3.09 -4.56 24.65
CA GLU A 341 3.18 -3.14 25.05
C GLU A 341 1.97 -2.82 25.94
N LYS A 342 2.13 -1.92 26.92
CA LYS A 342 1.04 -1.57 27.85
C LYS A 342 -0.13 -0.90 27.12
N SER A 343 -1.34 -1.36 27.40
CA SER A 343 -2.60 -0.74 26.93
C SER A 343 -2.76 0.66 27.52
N GLU A 344 -3.05 1.66 26.67
CA GLU A 344 -3.43 3.03 27.07
C GLU A 344 -4.85 3.35 26.55
N SER A 345 -5.50 4.38 27.10
CA SER A 345 -6.91 4.70 26.81
C SER A 345 -7.20 5.11 25.36
N HIS A 346 -6.18 5.44 24.56
CA HIS A 346 -6.32 5.88 23.17
C HIS A 346 -5.37 5.10 22.27
N THR A 347 -5.86 4.69 21.11
CA THR A 347 -5.22 3.63 20.34
C THR A 347 -5.08 3.97 18.88
N VAL A 348 -3.97 3.55 18.27
CA VAL A 348 -3.73 3.81 16.86
C VAL A 348 -4.50 2.76 16.06
N MET A 349 -5.42 3.24 15.23
CA MET A 349 -6.25 2.41 14.36
C MET A 349 -5.39 1.54 13.43
N SER A 350 -5.85 0.34 13.09
CA SER A 350 -5.04 -0.67 12.38
C SER A 350 -4.48 -0.13 11.08
N SER A 351 -5.28 0.59 10.29
CA SER A 351 -4.85 1.15 9.00
C SER A 351 -3.65 2.10 9.14
N ALA A 352 -3.63 2.94 10.18
CA ALA A 352 -2.50 3.82 10.45
C ALA A 352 -1.27 3.04 10.96
N ARG A 353 -1.47 2.02 11.80
CA ARG A 353 -0.38 1.13 12.27
C ARG A 353 0.26 0.37 11.11
N ILE A 354 -0.55 -0.30 10.30
CA ILE A 354 -0.13 -1.11 9.15
C ILE A 354 0.65 -0.25 8.17
N MET A 355 0.12 0.91 7.78
CA MET A 355 0.83 1.82 6.88
C MET A 355 2.13 2.35 7.49
N SER A 356 2.15 2.68 8.79
CA SER A 356 3.38 3.10 9.48
C SER A 356 4.43 1.98 9.48
N SER A 357 4.02 0.74 9.76
CA SER A 357 4.90 -0.43 9.69
C SER A 357 5.42 -0.66 8.27
N ASN A 358 4.56 -0.53 7.25
CA ASN A 358 4.92 -0.67 5.84
C ASN A 358 5.98 0.35 5.41
N TRP A 359 5.94 1.58 5.91
CA TRP A 359 6.96 2.59 5.61
C TRP A 359 8.28 2.31 6.32
N LEU A 360 8.24 1.93 7.61
CA LEU A 360 9.41 1.89 8.49
C LEU A 360 10.16 0.57 8.51
N ALA A 361 9.50 -0.56 8.23
CA ALA A 361 10.08 -1.87 8.42
C ALA A 361 11.26 -2.15 7.48
N THR A 362 12.33 -2.73 8.05
CA THR A 362 13.51 -3.21 7.32
C THR A 362 13.58 -4.74 7.25
N SER A 363 12.78 -5.41 8.08
CA SER A 363 12.64 -6.87 8.17
C SER A 363 11.24 -7.26 8.64
N ALA A 364 10.84 -8.51 8.41
CA ALA A 364 9.55 -9.02 8.89
C ALA A 364 9.38 -8.87 10.41
N LEU A 365 10.42 -9.15 11.19
CA LEU A 365 10.40 -8.97 12.64
C LEU A 365 10.24 -7.49 13.04
N SER A 366 10.95 -6.57 12.38
CA SER A 366 10.78 -5.13 12.64
C SER A 366 9.37 -4.65 12.29
N TRP A 367 8.78 -5.20 11.23
CA TRP A 367 7.39 -4.91 10.85
C TRP A 367 6.42 -5.34 11.94
N GLY A 368 6.57 -6.57 12.48
CA GLY A 368 5.79 -7.06 13.61
C GLY A 368 5.91 -6.18 14.84
N ARG A 369 7.13 -5.72 15.17
CA ARG A 369 7.37 -4.80 16.29
C ARG A 369 6.65 -3.47 16.11
N TYR A 370 6.70 -2.85 14.93
CA TYR A 370 5.95 -1.61 14.66
C TYR A 370 4.44 -1.84 14.70
N LEU A 371 3.95 -2.96 14.16
CA LEU A 371 2.53 -3.30 14.17
C LEU A 371 1.99 -3.49 15.60
N ALA A 372 2.83 -4.03 16.49
CA ALA A 372 2.51 -4.25 17.89
C ALA A 372 2.44 -2.95 18.70
N ARG A 373 2.91 -1.81 18.17
CA ARG A 373 2.91 -0.53 18.89
C ARG A 373 1.51 0.05 19.05
N ARG A 374 1.19 0.55 20.25
CA ARG A 374 0.01 1.39 20.56
C ARG A 374 -1.31 0.83 20.01
N ARG A 375 -1.50 -0.47 20.21
CA ARG A 375 -2.65 -1.25 19.74
C ARG A 375 -3.98 -0.81 20.36
N ALA A 376 -5.05 -1.04 19.61
CA ALA A 376 -6.43 -0.97 20.08
C ALA A 376 -6.70 -2.03 21.16
N PRO A 377 -7.56 -1.77 22.16
CA PRO A 377 -7.90 -2.79 23.14
C PRO A 377 -8.70 -3.92 22.46
N GLU A 378 -8.94 -5.01 23.20
CA GLU A 378 -9.56 -6.25 22.70
C GLU A 378 -10.96 -6.08 22.10
N ASP A 379 -11.64 -5.00 22.47
CA ASP A 379 -12.94 -4.59 21.97
C ASP A 379 -12.87 -3.87 20.61
N ILE A 380 -11.70 -3.39 20.15
CA ILE A 380 -11.52 -2.61 18.90
C ILE A 380 -10.64 -3.33 17.86
N SER A 381 -9.60 -4.07 18.26
CA SER A 381 -8.68 -4.70 17.28
C SER A 381 -9.13 -6.09 16.85
N ARG A 382 -9.23 -6.33 15.54
CA ARG A 382 -9.41 -7.68 15.00
C ARG A 382 -8.10 -8.46 15.11
N PRO A 383 -8.11 -9.73 15.56
CA PRO A 383 -6.95 -10.59 15.43
C PRO A 383 -6.64 -10.84 13.95
N VAL A 384 -5.36 -10.81 13.57
CA VAL A 384 -4.91 -11.01 12.19
C VAL A 384 -3.67 -11.89 12.17
N GLN A 385 -3.67 -12.88 11.26
CA GLN A 385 -2.51 -13.69 10.93
C GLN A 385 -1.85 -13.12 9.68
N TRP A 386 -0.58 -12.79 9.79
CA TRP A 386 0.22 -12.15 8.76
C TRP A 386 1.29 -13.10 8.24
N ILE A 387 1.47 -13.10 6.93
CA ILE A 387 2.56 -13.72 6.21
C ILE A 387 3.44 -12.62 5.64
N LEU A 388 4.72 -12.68 5.98
CA LEU A 388 5.73 -11.77 5.44
C LEU A 388 6.83 -12.57 4.76
N THR A 389 7.19 -12.18 3.55
CA THR A 389 8.34 -12.79 2.85
C THR A 389 9.23 -11.75 2.19
N THR A 390 10.53 -12.05 2.16
CA THR A 390 11.49 -11.36 1.30
C THR A 390 11.99 -12.36 0.25
N PRO A 391 11.52 -12.28 -1.01
CA PRO A 391 11.82 -13.29 -2.02
C PRO A 391 13.32 -13.50 -2.26
N LYS A 392 14.13 -12.43 -2.22
CA LYS A 392 15.58 -12.46 -2.49
C LYS A 392 16.35 -13.40 -1.55
N ASN A 393 15.95 -13.49 -0.28
CA ASN A 393 16.65 -14.31 0.72
C ASN A 393 15.78 -15.49 1.19
N ILE A 394 14.64 -15.73 0.52
CA ILE A 394 13.66 -16.77 0.84
C ILE A 394 13.30 -16.75 2.35
N SER A 395 13.12 -15.57 2.94
CA SER A 395 12.62 -15.49 4.32
C SER A 395 11.10 -15.62 4.34
N LEU A 396 10.55 -16.37 5.29
CA LEU A 396 9.10 -16.49 5.49
C LEU A 396 8.78 -16.43 6.98
N TRP A 397 8.00 -15.43 7.36
CA TRP A 397 7.58 -15.19 8.73
C TRP A 397 6.06 -15.28 8.85
N ILE A 398 5.63 -15.89 9.95
CA ILE A 398 4.23 -15.86 10.37
C ILE A 398 4.15 -14.98 11.61
N ILE A 399 3.27 -13.98 11.58
CA ILE A 399 3.02 -13.07 12.70
C ILE A 399 1.55 -13.11 13.04
N GLU A 400 1.20 -13.50 14.25
CA GLU A 400 -0.17 -13.51 14.76
C GLU A 400 -0.35 -12.34 15.72
N GLN A 401 -1.21 -11.41 15.31
CA GLN A 401 -1.63 -10.28 16.13
C GLN A 401 -2.87 -10.67 16.91
N HIS A 402 -2.71 -10.81 18.23
CA HIS A 402 -3.80 -10.89 19.20
C HIS A 402 -4.02 -9.51 19.84
N PRO A 403 -5.16 -9.32 20.54
CA PRO A 403 -5.43 -8.11 21.30
C PRO A 403 -4.33 -7.70 22.29
N SER A 404 -3.86 -8.64 23.11
CA SER A 404 -2.84 -8.40 24.14
C SER A 404 -1.41 -8.54 23.62
N GLU A 405 -1.18 -9.49 22.71
CA GLU A 405 0.17 -9.95 22.35
C GLU A 405 0.34 -10.08 20.83
N THR A 406 1.58 -10.00 20.37
CA THR A 406 1.91 -10.26 18.97
C THR A 406 3.01 -11.31 18.97
N HIS A 407 2.72 -12.44 18.34
CA HIS A 407 3.59 -13.60 18.28
C HIS A 407 4.20 -13.65 16.90
N ALA A 408 5.51 -13.78 16.81
CA ALA A 408 6.22 -13.91 15.55
C ALA A 408 7.06 -15.18 15.56
N ILE A 409 7.01 -15.94 14.46
CA ILE A 409 7.83 -17.12 14.24
C ILE A 409 8.48 -17.07 12.87
N ASP A 410 9.78 -17.37 12.83
CA ASP A 410 10.49 -17.61 11.58
C ASP A 410 10.12 -18.99 11.04
N TYR A 411 9.33 -19.02 9.97
CA TYR A 411 8.83 -20.24 9.34
C TYR A 411 9.70 -20.67 8.15
N THR A 412 10.83 -19.99 7.91
CA THR A 412 11.69 -20.19 6.73
C THR A 412 12.17 -21.63 6.62
N LYS A 413 12.74 -22.20 7.69
CA LYS A 413 13.28 -23.58 7.68
C LYS A 413 12.19 -24.62 7.38
N ILE A 414 11.01 -24.46 7.96
CA ILE A 414 9.88 -25.37 7.72
C ILE A 414 9.42 -25.24 6.26
N PHE A 415 9.22 -24.01 5.78
CA PHE A 415 8.77 -23.75 4.41
C PHE A 415 9.75 -24.24 3.34
N THR A 416 11.07 -24.09 3.55
CA THR A 416 12.06 -24.63 2.59
C THR A 416 11.96 -26.15 2.42
N THR A 417 11.45 -26.85 3.44
CA THR A 417 11.20 -28.30 3.40
C THR A 417 9.84 -28.63 2.80
N THR A 418 8.77 -27.96 3.23
CA THR A 418 7.40 -28.27 2.80
C THR A 418 7.05 -27.71 1.42
N LYS A 419 7.71 -26.62 1.00
CA LYS A 419 7.49 -25.86 -0.25
C LYS A 419 6.07 -25.29 -0.42
N LEU A 420 5.24 -25.40 0.61
CA LEU A 420 3.85 -25.00 0.61
C LEU A 420 3.46 -24.56 2.02
N LEU A 421 2.73 -23.43 2.10
CA LEU A 421 2.08 -22.96 3.31
C LEU A 421 0.69 -22.44 2.94
N PHE A 422 -0.34 -22.89 3.65
CA PHE A 422 -1.69 -22.36 3.55
C PHE A 422 -2.15 -21.83 4.90
N CYS A 423 -2.65 -20.61 4.91
CA CYS A 423 -3.10 -19.89 6.10
C CYS A 423 -4.53 -19.42 5.89
N ASN A 424 -5.45 -19.92 6.70
CA ASN A 424 -6.89 -19.59 6.67
C ASN A 424 -7.36 -18.98 8.00
N GLY A 425 -6.44 -18.38 8.75
CA GLY A 425 -6.76 -17.76 10.03
C GLY A 425 -6.91 -18.72 11.20
N LYS A 426 -6.51 -19.99 11.06
CA LYS A 426 -6.24 -20.87 12.20
C LYS A 426 -4.87 -20.56 12.78
N SER A 427 -4.79 -20.45 14.10
CA SER A 427 -3.54 -20.11 14.78
C SER A 427 -2.51 -21.24 14.58
N VAL A 428 -1.30 -20.87 14.17
CA VAL A 428 -0.16 -21.79 14.11
C VAL A 428 0.39 -22.08 15.52
N PHE A 429 0.04 -21.24 16.50
CA PHE A 429 0.42 -21.40 17.91
C PHE A 429 -0.55 -22.31 18.70
N GLU A 430 -1.68 -22.74 18.12
CA GLU A 430 -2.72 -23.56 18.79
C GLU A 430 -2.39 -25.08 18.85
N HIS A 431 -1.48 -25.59 18.01
CA HIS A 431 -1.26 -27.04 17.85
C HIS A 431 0.22 -27.44 17.80
N LYS A 432 0.87 -27.57 18.97
CA LYS A 432 2.15 -28.29 19.09
C LYS A 432 2.12 -29.60 19.89
N LYS A 433 0.98 -30.01 20.48
CA LYS A 433 0.86 -31.37 21.06
C LYS A 433 0.83 -32.50 20.01
N SER A 434 0.75 -32.20 18.71
CA SER A 434 0.57 -33.21 17.65
C SER A 434 1.56 -33.13 16.48
N ILE A 435 2.59 -32.26 16.53
CA ILE A 435 3.70 -32.39 15.57
C ILE A 435 4.57 -33.55 16.07
N PRO A 436 4.67 -34.68 15.35
CA PRO A 436 5.53 -35.76 15.78
C PRO A 436 6.97 -35.25 15.74
N SER A 437 7.62 -35.17 16.90
CA SER A 437 9.07 -35.03 16.96
C SER A 437 9.69 -36.15 16.10
N PRO A 438 10.69 -35.88 15.24
CA PRO A 438 11.45 -36.95 14.65
C PRO A 438 12.04 -37.78 15.78
N THR A 439 11.63 -39.04 15.88
CA THR A 439 12.12 -39.99 16.88
C THR A 439 13.62 -40.19 16.67
N ILE A 440 14.44 -39.36 17.31
CA ILE A 440 15.84 -39.68 17.54
C ILE A 440 15.81 -40.65 18.71
N ALA A 441 15.96 -41.94 18.39
CA ALA A 441 16.20 -42.96 19.40
C ALA A 441 17.54 -42.63 20.09
N SER A 442 17.48 -42.11 21.32
CA SER A 442 18.64 -42.05 22.20
C SER A 442 18.95 -43.45 22.73
N PRO A 443 20.21 -43.93 22.67
CA PRO A 443 20.59 -45.15 23.34
C PRO A 443 20.60 -44.97 24.86
N ASP A 444 20.23 -46.07 25.52
CA ASP A 444 20.17 -46.36 26.95
C ASP A 444 21.33 -45.72 27.77
N LEU A 445 20.98 -44.84 28.71
CA LEU A 445 21.90 -44.35 29.74
C LEU A 445 21.84 -45.30 30.94
N ARG A 446 22.79 -46.24 31.01
CA ARG A 446 23.14 -46.91 32.27
C ARG A 446 24.17 -46.09 33.03
N GLU A 447 23.92 -45.98 34.32
CA GLU A 447 24.69 -45.36 35.40
C GLU A 447 26.21 -45.39 35.19
N ILE A 448 26.84 -44.21 35.30
CA ILE A 448 28.25 -44.11 35.68
C ILE A 448 28.35 -43.11 36.84
N GLN A 449 28.83 -43.63 37.96
CA GLN A 449 29.10 -42.94 39.22
C GLN A 449 30.20 -41.87 39.06
N VAL A 450 30.02 -40.76 39.76
CA VAL A 450 30.99 -39.66 39.91
C VAL A 450 32.05 -40.03 40.97
N PRO A 451 33.35 -39.91 40.69
CA PRO A 451 34.39 -39.79 41.70
C PRO A 451 34.95 -38.34 41.80
N PRO A 452 35.57 -37.99 42.95
CA PRO A 452 35.69 -36.61 43.41
C PRO A 452 36.90 -35.83 42.86
N GLU A 453 36.79 -34.51 43.00
CA GLU A 453 37.79 -33.49 42.73
C GLU A 453 39.17 -33.81 43.30
N ASN A 454 40.19 -33.69 42.46
CA ASN A 454 41.54 -33.31 42.86
C ASN A 454 42.11 -32.40 41.77
N GLY A 455 42.61 -31.24 42.20
CA GLY A 455 43.13 -30.21 41.32
C GLY A 455 44.50 -30.54 40.76
N GLU A 456 44.75 -30.04 39.55
CA GLU A 456 46.07 -29.68 39.08
C GLU A 456 45.97 -28.56 38.03
N HIS A 457 46.75 -27.51 38.26
CA HIS A 457 47.00 -26.41 37.35
C HIS A 457 47.65 -26.91 36.06
N LEU A 458 47.09 -26.60 34.89
CA LEU A 458 47.88 -26.45 33.67
C LEU A 458 47.39 -25.26 32.84
N GLN A 459 48.33 -24.32 32.65
CA GLN A 459 48.28 -23.25 31.67
C GLN A 459 48.17 -23.83 30.25
N GLY A 460 47.28 -23.24 29.45
CA GLY A 460 47.17 -23.52 28.02
C GLY A 460 46.55 -22.32 27.32
N VAL A 461 47.40 -21.33 27.02
CA VAL A 461 47.10 -20.25 26.10
C VAL A 461 47.08 -20.85 24.70
N GLU A 462 45.89 -21.00 24.10
CA GLU A 462 45.79 -21.27 22.66
C GLU A 462 45.44 -19.99 21.91
N ARG A 463 46.39 -19.60 21.07
CA ARG A 463 46.46 -18.42 20.24
C ARG A 463 45.75 -18.75 18.92
N ILE A 464 44.65 -18.07 18.59
CA ILE A 464 44.02 -18.17 17.26
C ILE A 464 44.61 -17.05 16.39
N GLU A 465 45.59 -17.42 15.55
CA GLU A 465 46.13 -16.57 14.50
C GLU A 465 45.23 -16.67 13.26
N ILE A 466 44.72 -15.53 12.78
CA ILE A 466 44.03 -15.40 11.50
C ILE A 466 45.08 -15.03 10.45
N GLN A 467 45.28 -15.88 9.44
CA GLN A 467 46.13 -15.60 8.29
C GLN A 467 45.30 -15.09 7.10
N ASP A 468 45.74 -13.99 6.48
CA ASP A 468 45.36 -13.62 5.11
C ASP A 468 46.41 -14.10 4.10
N GLN A 469 46.05 -14.14 2.81
CA GLN A 469 46.83 -14.73 1.73
C GLN A 469 48.12 -13.99 1.32
N ARG A 470 48.60 -12.97 2.03
CA ARG A 470 49.97 -12.42 1.86
C ARG A 470 50.51 -11.95 3.20
N GLY A 471 51.21 -12.84 3.92
CA GLY A 471 51.65 -12.63 5.31
C GLY A 471 52.58 -11.46 5.58
N GLU A 472 52.01 -10.30 5.94
CA GLU A 472 52.66 -9.24 6.74
C GLU A 472 51.64 -8.60 7.71
N ILE A 473 52.09 -8.24 8.92
CA ILE A 473 51.30 -7.61 10.01
C ILE A 473 51.77 -6.16 10.17
N ILE A 474 50.89 -5.16 9.98
CA ILE A 474 51.07 -3.79 10.52
C ILE A 474 49.71 -3.19 10.97
N GLN A 475 49.72 -2.55 12.14
CA GLN A 475 48.60 -1.90 12.83
C GLN A 475 48.13 -0.56 12.22
N GLU A 476 46.85 -0.27 12.51
CA GLU A 476 46.24 1.05 12.84
C GLU A 476 45.69 2.02 11.76
N THR A 477 44.44 2.45 12.06
CA THR A 477 43.74 3.73 11.76
C THR A 477 42.91 3.93 10.47
N ASN A 478 41.59 4.08 10.71
CA ASN A 478 40.61 5.06 10.20
C ASN A 478 40.67 5.65 8.76
N LYS A 479 39.44 5.71 8.20
CA LYS A 479 38.86 6.61 7.15
C LYS A 479 38.72 6.08 5.70
N VAL A 480 37.44 5.96 5.33
CA VAL A 480 36.73 6.56 4.18
C VAL A 480 37.58 6.99 2.98
N GLY A 481 37.22 6.51 1.79
CA GLY A 481 37.60 7.12 0.52
C GLY A 481 37.18 6.29 -0.69
N ASP A 482 36.22 6.82 -1.44
CA ASP A 482 35.67 6.32 -2.70
C ASP A 482 36.71 6.05 -3.81
N SER A 483 36.33 5.16 -4.73
CA SER A 483 36.02 5.49 -6.14
C SER A 483 36.61 4.48 -7.13
N THR A 484 35.72 3.65 -7.68
CA THR A 484 35.87 3.19 -9.08
C THR A 484 34.49 3.21 -9.71
N SER A 485 34.27 4.26 -10.48
CA SER A 485 33.15 4.43 -11.39
C SER A 485 33.16 3.34 -12.46
N VAL A 486 32.09 2.58 -12.57
CA VAL A 486 31.78 1.83 -13.79
C VAL A 486 30.45 2.35 -14.31
N SER A 487 30.54 3.06 -15.43
CA SER A 487 29.43 3.54 -16.23
C SER A 487 28.70 2.35 -16.85
N TYR A 488 27.43 2.18 -16.50
CA TYR A 488 26.51 1.36 -17.28
C TYR A 488 25.39 2.26 -17.77
N GLU A 489 25.24 2.32 -19.09
CA GLU A 489 24.18 3.04 -19.79
C GLU A 489 22.81 2.56 -19.29
N VAL A 490 22.01 3.55 -18.90
CA VAL A 490 20.66 3.42 -18.38
C VAL A 490 19.72 3.06 -19.54
N ASN A 491 19.05 1.92 -19.44
CA ASN A 491 17.89 1.61 -20.25
C ASN A 491 16.66 1.51 -19.33
N SER A 492 16.04 2.66 -19.08
CA SER A 492 14.93 2.87 -18.13
C SER A 492 13.56 2.51 -18.73
N THR A 493 13.43 1.33 -19.34
CA THR A 493 12.15 0.84 -19.87
C THR A 493 11.88 -0.57 -19.41
N LEU A 494 11.53 -0.70 -18.13
CA LEU A 494 10.90 -1.89 -17.60
C LEU A 494 9.69 -1.47 -16.76
N ASN A 495 8.62 -0.99 -17.43
CA ASN A 495 7.24 -1.03 -16.93
C ASN A 495 6.14 -0.57 -17.93
N SER A 496 6.44 -0.43 -19.23
CA SER A 496 5.42 -0.13 -20.25
C SER A 496 4.85 -1.38 -20.97
N LYS A 497 5.36 -2.58 -20.69
CA LYS A 497 5.01 -3.80 -21.44
C LYS A 497 3.87 -4.63 -20.82
N LEU A 498 3.59 -4.49 -19.53
CA LEU A 498 2.45 -5.14 -18.84
C LEU A 498 1.09 -4.48 -19.11
N LEU A 499 1.06 -3.35 -19.84
CA LEU A 499 -0.16 -2.61 -20.18
C LEU A 499 -0.64 -2.81 -21.63
N ARG A 500 0.08 -3.56 -22.47
CA ARG A 500 -0.25 -3.69 -23.92
C ARG A 500 -0.60 -5.10 -24.41
N GLU A 501 -0.32 -6.16 -23.65
CA GLU A 501 -0.52 -7.52 -24.15
C GLU A 501 -1.31 -8.36 -23.14
N THR A 502 -2.63 -8.35 -23.28
CA THR A 502 -3.52 -9.39 -22.75
C THR A 502 -4.46 -9.80 -23.90
N PRO A 503 -4.26 -10.96 -24.55
CA PRO A 503 -5.15 -11.45 -25.60
C PRO A 503 -6.29 -12.34 -25.06
N GLY A 504 -7.48 -12.22 -25.66
CA GLY A 504 -8.65 -13.11 -25.53
C GLY A 504 -9.68 -12.62 -24.50
N ALA A 505 -10.96 -12.38 -24.80
CA ALA A 505 -11.81 -13.12 -25.72
C ALA A 505 -12.55 -12.21 -26.72
N GLU A 506 -12.38 -12.53 -28.01
CA GLU A 506 -13.45 -12.31 -28.99
C GLU A 506 -14.54 -13.34 -28.69
N GLU A 507 -15.74 -12.88 -28.34
CA GLU A 507 -16.98 -13.49 -28.82
C GLU A 507 -18.14 -12.49 -28.71
N ASP A 508 -19.01 -12.61 -29.70
CA ASP A 508 -19.99 -11.67 -30.22
C ASP A 508 -21.10 -11.32 -29.21
N PHE A 509 -21.28 -10.03 -28.91
CA PHE A 509 -22.56 -9.51 -28.42
C PHE A 509 -22.87 -8.16 -29.09
N ARG A 510 -23.44 -8.26 -30.29
CA ARG A 510 -24.27 -7.20 -30.88
C ARG A 510 -25.44 -6.90 -29.94
N GLY A 511 -25.40 -5.74 -29.29
CA GLY A 511 -26.52 -5.21 -28.53
C GLY A 511 -26.40 -3.69 -28.38
N ASN A 512 -27.04 -2.96 -29.28
CA ASN A 512 -27.20 -1.51 -29.25
C ASN A 512 -27.65 -1.00 -27.87
N PHE A 513 -26.87 -0.16 -27.20
CA PHE A 513 -27.43 0.93 -26.39
C PHE A 513 -26.58 2.19 -26.52
N ARG A 514 -27.15 3.14 -27.27
CA ARG A 514 -26.65 4.50 -27.47
C ARG A 514 -26.82 5.32 -26.19
N SER A 515 -25.77 6.10 -25.92
CA SER A 515 -25.78 7.50 -25.46
C SER A 515 -26.59 7.85 -24.21
N TRP A 516 -25.92 8.29 -23.14
CA TRP A 516 -26.28 9.50 -22.38
C TRP A 516 -25.06 9.97 -21.57
N ILE A 517 -24.17 10.73 -22.20
CA ILE A 517 -23.24 11.62 -21.49
C ILE A 517 -23.03 12.88 -22.35
N PRO A 518 -23.55 14.05 -21.95
CA PRO A 518 -23.01 15.33 -22.40
C PRO A 518 -22.28 16.00 -21.22
N TRP A 519 -20.95 16.13 -21.31
CA TRP A 519 -20.18 17.04 -20.46
C TRP A 519 -19.78 18.26 -21.29
N LYS A 520 -20.27 19.43 -20.87
CA LYS A 520 -19.70 20.75 -21.17
C LYS A 520 -19.10 21.31 -19.89
#